data_AF-A0A1G6HM33-F1
#
_entry.id   AF-A0A1G6HM33-F1
#
_cell.length_a   1.000
_cell.length_b   1.000
_cell.length_c   1.000
_cell.angle_alpha   90.00
_cell.angle_beta   90.00
_cell.angle_gamma   90.00
#
_symmetry.space_group_name_H-M   'P 1'
#
loop_
_entity.id
_entity.type
_entity.pdbx_description
1 polymer ?
#
loop_
_entity_poly.entity_id
_entity_poly.type
_entity_poly.pdbx_seq_one_letter_code
_entity_poly.pdbx_strand_id
1 'polypeptide(L)'
;MNVRHITHRRNVDEAGLLIDAEQVCHGTVQGGVIAALAGPVDPLTHLNRDFHEHELGECVVAEELVVGSAVLLDGEGHFLRASQRPGAKKSLGRVDLGARRSDWLAAAHRK
;
A
#
# COMPACT_ATOMS: atom_id res chain seq x y z
N MET A 1 12.08 -9.69 6.15
CA MET A 1 10.61 -9.53 6.16
C MET A 1 10.23 -8.64 4.99
N ASN A 2 9.38 -9.10 4.07
CA ASN A 2 9.04 -8.32 2.88
C ASN A 2 7.76 -7.52 3.13
N VAL A 3 7.86 -6.19 3.11
CA VAL A 3 6.72 -5.28 3.25
C VAL A 3 5.97 -5.27 1.93
N ARG A 4 4.63 -5.32 2.01
CA ARG A 4 3.73 -5.31 0.86
C ARG A 4 2.70 -4.20 1.02
N HIS A 5 2.19 -3.72 -0.09
CA HIS A 5 0.96 -2.97 -0.14
C HIS A 5 -0.22 -3.94 -0.12
N ILE A 6 -1.19 -3.71 0.75
CA ILE A 6 -2.33 -4.60 0.97
C ILE A 6 -3.60 -3.78 0.87
N THR A 7 -4.56 -4.27 0.10
CA THR A 7 -5.88 -3.65 -0.10
C THR A 7 -6.99 -4.60 0.34
N HIS A 8 -8.13 -4.02 0.69
CA HIS A 8 -9.35 -4.76 0.98
C HIS A 8 -10.00 -5.27 -0.31
N ARG A 9 -10.60 -6.47 -0.32
CA ARG A 9 -11.32 -7.00 -1.50
C ARG A 9 -12.42 -6.08 -2.04
N ARG A 10 -13.12 -5.37 -1.16
CA ARG A 10 -14.16 -4.39 -1.53
C ARG A 10 -13.61 -3.08 -2.10
N ASN A 11 -12.30 -2.89 -2.04
CA ASN A 11 -11.59 -1.75 -2.64
C ASN A 11 -10.99 -2.10 -4.02
N VAL A 12 -11.45 -3.20 -4.62
CA VAL A 12 -11.02 -3.67 -5.94
C VAL A 12 -12.28 -3.83 -6.80
N ASP A 13 -12.24 -3.28 -8.00
CA ASP A 13 -13.32 -3.44 -8.97
C ASP A 13 -13.23 -4.76 -9.75
N GLU A 14 -14.21 -5.02 -10.61
CA GLU A 14 -14.27 -6.25 -11.42
C GLU A 14 -13.11 -6.40 -12.40
N ALA A 15 -12.41 -5.31 -12.73
CA ALA A 15 -11.23 -5.30 -13.60
C ALA A 15 -9.92 -5.50 -12.84
N GLY A 16 -9.96 -5.74 -11.52
CA GLY A 16 -8.76 -5.86 -10.69
C GLY A 16 -8.08 -4.53 -10.41
N LEU A 17 -8.80 -3.41 -10.52
CA LEU A 17 -8.28 -2.07 -10.27
C LEU A 17 -8.75 -1.53 -8.93
N LEU A 18 -7.87 -0.79 -8.26
CA LEU A 18 -8.20 -0.11 -7.01
C LEU A 18 -9.31 0.92 -7.21
N ILE A 19 -10.31 0.90 -6.33
CA ILE A 19 -11.36 1.93 -6.27
C ILE A 19 -10.78 3.19 -5.61
N ASP A 20 -10.12 3.03 -4.47
CA ASP A 20 -9.45 4.09 -3.72
C ASP A 20 -8.04 3.66 -3.30
N ALA A 21 -7.04 4.26 -3.93
CA ALA A 21 -5.64 3.92 -3.65
C ALA A 21 -5.13 4.49 -2.31
N GLU A 22 -5.83 5.45 -1.70
CA GLU A 22 -5.45 6.02 -0.40
C GLU A 22 -5.78 5.09 0.76
N GLN A 23 -6.66 4.11 0.57
CA GLN A 23 -7.02 3.11 1.59
C GLN A 23 -6.06 1.90 1.63
N VAL A 24 -5.06 1.86 0.75
CA VAL A 24 -4.06 0.79 0.77
C VAL A 24 -3.14 0.96 1.96
N CYS A 25 -2.81 -0.13 2.65
CA CYS A 25 -1.93 -0.12 3.81
C CYS A 25 -0.61 -0.83 3.51
N HIS A 26 0.46 -0.46 4.23
CA HIS A 26 1.63 -1.32 4.32
C HIS A 26 1.39 -2.48 5.27
N GLY A 27 1.92 -3.65 4.95
CA GLY A 27 1.84 -4.79 5.85
C GLY A 27 2.79 -5.90 5.47
N THR A 28 2.67 -7.03 6.14
CA THR A 28 3.43 -8.24 5.85
C THR A 28 2.47 -9.43 5.80
N VAL A 29 2.83 -10.44 5.00
CA VAL A 29 2.02 -11.64 4.83
C VAL A 29 2.87 -12.85 5.17
N GLN A 30 2.34 -13.73 6.01
CA GLN A 30 2.95 -14.98 6.42
C GLN A 30 1.87 -16.07 6.48
N GLY A 31 2.13 -17.23 5.91
CA GLY A 31 1.18 -18.35 5.94
C GLY A 31 -0.19 -18.04 5.30
N GLY A 32 -0.24 -17.12 4.33
CA GLY A 32 -1.50 -16.75 3.67
C GLY A 32 -2.38 -15.77 4.46
N VAL A 33 -1.88 -15.19 5.57
CA VAL A 33 -2.59 -14.18 6.35
C VAL A 33 -1.77 -12.91 6.55
N ILE A 34 -2.44 -11.80 6.84
CA ILE A 34 -1.80 -10.54 7.26
C ILE A 34 -1.13 -10.77 8.61
N ALA A 35 0.21 -10.76 8.65
CA ALA A 35 0.99 -10.95 9.88
C ALA A 35 1.23 -9.65 10.65
N ALA A 36 1.33 -8.54 9.92
CA ALA A 36 1.42 -7.20 10.49
C ALA A 36 0.79 -6.21 9.51
N LEU A 37 0.16 -5.18 10.04
CA LEU A 37 -0.49 -4.12 9.26
C LEU A 37 -0.12 -2.77 9.88
N ALA A 38 0.35 -1.85 9.03
CA ALA A 38 0.58 -0.47 9.37
C ALA A 38 -0.58 0.40 8.86
N GLY A 39 -0.45 1.71 9.00
CA GLY A 39 -1.43 2.65 8.49
C GLY A 39 -1.50 2.70 6.96
N PRO A 40 -2.44 3.49 6.44
CA PRO A 40 -2.55 3.76 5.02
C PRO A 40 -1.26 4.35 4.45
N VAL A 41 -1.03 4.12 3.16
CA VAL A 41 0.08 4.70 2.42
C VAL A 41 -0.02 6.23 2.41
N ASP A 42 1.13 6.92 2.41
CA ASP A 42 1.14 8.37 2.25
C ASP A 42 0.98 8.74 0.76
N PRO A 43 -0.08 9.46 0.38
CA PRO A 43 -0.30 9.90 -1.00
C PRO A 43 0.86 10.71 -1.60
N LEU A 44 1.55 11.52 -0.79
CA LEU A 44 2.67 12.36 -1.24
C LEU A 44 3.85 11.54 -1.76
N THR A 45 3.93 10.27 -1.39
CA THR A 45 4.98 9.35 -1.83
C THR A 45 4.44 8.33 -2.83
N HIS A 46 3.37 7.61 -2.47
CA HIS A 46 2.89 6.44 -3.22
C HIS A 46 2.00 6.78 -4.42
N LEU A 47 1.33 7.93 -4.37
CA LEU A 47 0.37 8.39 -5.37
C LEU A 47 0.87 9.64 -6.13
N ASN A 48 2.12 10.03 -5.90
CA ASN A 48 2.72 11.23 -6.45
C ASN A 48 3.43 10.94 -7.76
N ARG A 49 2.92 11.51 -8.86
CA ARG A 49 3.52 11.42 -10.18
C ARG A 49 4.92 12.04 -10.25
N ASP A 50 5.21 13.00 -9.38
CA ASP A 50 6.48 13.72 -9.34
C ASP A 50 7.54 12.98 -8.49
N PHE A 51 7.22 11.79 -7.98
CA PHE A 51 8.09 10.97 -7.14
C PHE A 51 8.00 9.46 -7.49
N HIS A 52 8.63 9.08 -8.60
CA HIS A 52 8.58 7.73 -9.17
C HIS A 52 9.40 6.67 -8.40
N GLU A 53 10.22 7.08 -7.44
CA GLU A 53 11.10 6.17 -6.69
C GLU A 53 10.34 5.30 -5.67
N HIS A 54 9.10 5.67 -5.34
CA HIS A 54 8.32 5.02 -4.27
C HIS A 54 6.85 4.85 -4.69
N GLU A 55 6.62 4.12 -5.78
CA GLU A 55 5.27 3.92 -6.30
C GLU A 55 4.49 2.85 -5.51
N LEU A 56 3.16 2.93 -5.57
CA LEU A 56 2.28 1.93 -4.96
C LEU A 56 2.42 0.52 -5.59
N GLY A 57 2.66 0.43 -6.89
CA GLY A 57 2.75 -0.87 -7.59
C GLY A 57 1.48 -1.73 -7.45
N GLU A 58 1.68 -3.05 -7.42
CA GLU A 58 0.60 -4.03 -7.24
C GLU A 58 0.35 -4.29 -5.75
N CYS A 59 -0.92 -4.29 -5.36
CA CYS A 59 -1.38 -4.51 -4.00
C CYS A 59 -1.90 -5.93 -3.83
N VAL A 60 -1.50 -6.63 -2.76
CA VAL A 60 -2.11 -7.91 -2.38
C VAL A 60 -3.53 -7.66 -1.88
N VAL A 61 -4.48 -8.48 -2.33
CA VAL A 61 -5.88 -8.37 -1.91
C VAL A 61 -6.13 -9.25 -0.69
N ALA A 62 -6.74 -8.68 0.35
CA ALA A 62 -7.15 -9.40 1.55
C ALA A 62 -8.67 -9.40 1.72
N GLU A 63 -9.21 -10.40 2.42
CA GLU A 63 -10.65 -10.45 2.77
C GLU A 63 -11.04 -9.24 3.62
N GLU A 64 -10.22 -8.91 4.62
CA GLU A 64 -10.39 -7.78 5.54
C GLU A 64 -9.03 -7.12 5.82
N LEU A 65 -8.99 -5.80 6.04
CA LEU A 65 -7.74 -5.08 6.33
C LEU A 65 -7.45 -5.07 7.84
N VAL A 66 -7.22 -6.26 8.40
CA VAL A 66 -6.86 -6.47 9.80
C VAL A 66 -5.84 -7.61 9.94
N VAL A 67 -5.01 -7.57 10.97
CA VAL A 67 -4.05 -8.65 11.27
C VAL A 67 -4.80 -9.97 11.49
N GLY A 68 -4.27 -11.06 10.92
CA GLY A 68 -4.86 -12.40 10.94
C GLY A 68 -5.84 -12.67 9.79
N SER A 69 -6.24 -11.65 9.04
CA SER A 69 -7.13 -11.83 7.87
C SER A 69 -6.41 -12.56 6.73
N ALA A 70 -7.15 -13.38 5.99
CA ALA A 70 -6.64 -14.10 4.84
C ALA A 70 -6.32 -13.16 3.68
N VAL A 71 -5.22 -13.44 2.98
CA VAL A 71 -4.98 -12.88 1.65
C VAL A 71 -5.58 -13.80 0.60
N LEU A 72 -6.16 -13.21 -0.43
CA LEU A 72 -6.81 -13.93 -1.50
C LEU A 72 -5.79 -14.51 -2.46
N LEU A 73 -6.13 -15.67 -3.01
CA LEU A 73 -5.37 -16.30 -4.09
C LEU A 73 -6.16 -16.22 -5.39
N ASP A 74 -5.44 -16.14 -6.51
CA ASP A 74 -6.01 -16.33 -7.84
C ASP A 74 -6.25 -17.82 -8.14
N GLY A 75 -6.77 -18.10 -9.34
CA GLY A 75 -7.05 -19.47 -9.79
C GLY A 75 -5.81 -20.36 -9.93
N GLU A 76 -4.61 -19.79 -9.91
CA GLU A 76 -3.33 -20.48 -10.00
C GLU A 76 -2.67 -20.68 -8.62
N GLY A 77 -3.29 -20.15 -7.56
CA GLY A 77 -2.76 -20.22 -6.20
C GLY A 77 -1.71 -19.14 -5.88
N HIS A 78 -1.52 -18.15 -6.74
CA HIS A 78 -0.71 -16.97 -6.43
C HIS A 78 -1.54 -15.93 -5.67
N PHE A 79 -0.90 -14.97 -5.00
CA PHE A 79 -1.65 -13.87 -4.40
C PHE A 79 -2.44 -13.11 -5.45
N LEU A 80 -3.74 -12.94 -5.20
CA LEU A 80 -4.57 -12.04 -5.99
C LEU A 80 -4.02 -10.62 -5.81
N ARG A 81 -3.84 -9.92 -6.93
CA ARG A 81 -3.29 -8.57 -6.96
C ARG A 81 -4.26 -7.59 -7.58
N ALA A 82 -4.21 -6.37 -7.08
CA ALA A 82 -4.92 -5.23 -7.64
C ALA A 82 -3.93 -4.11 -7.97
N SER A 83 -4.19 -3.41 -9.07
CA SER A 83 -3.33 -2.32 -9.56
C SER A 83 -4.03 -0.98 -9.49
N GLN A 84 -3.26 0.10 -9.52
CA GLN A 84 -3.80 1.44 -9.67
C GLN A 84 -4.46 1.61 -11.05
N ARG A 85 -5.50 2.43 -11.12
CA ARG A 85 -6.03 2.86 -12.43
C ARG A 85 -4.95 3.63 -13.20
N PRO A 86 -4.89 3.47 -14.54
CA PRO A 86 -4.06 4.33 -15.37
C PRO A 86 -4.37 5.80 -15.10
N GLY A 87 -3.33 6.61 -14.87
CA GLY A 87 -3.50 8.04 -14.56
C GLY A 87 -4.00 8.35 -13.14
N ALA A 88 -4.09 7.38 -12.22
CA ALA A 88 -4.50 7.63 -10.84
C ALA A 88 -3.55 8.53 -10.05
N LYS A 89 -2.27 8.61 -10.46
CA LYS A 89 -1.26 9.44 -9.81
C LYS A 89 -1.50 10.92 -10.12
N LYS A 90 -1.39 11.75 -9.08
CA LYS A 90 -1.49 13.22 -9.18
C LYS A 90 -0.10 13.84 -9.06
N SER A 91 0.11 14.99 -9.68
CA SER A 91 1.30 15.81 -9.38
C SER A 91 1.05 16.49 -8.04
N LEU A 92 1.88 16.13 -7.04
CA LEU A 92 1.79 16.66 -5.67
C LEU A 92 3.03 17.48 -5.30
N GLY A 93 3.91 17.74 -6.28
CA GLY A 93 5.15 18.46 -6.09
C GLY A 93 6.29 17.55 -5.65
N ARG A 94 7.48 18.15 -5.57
CA ARG A 94 8.70 17.43 -5.18
C ARG A 94 8.64 17.00 -3.72
N VAL A 95 9.04 15.76 -3.46
CA VAL A 95 9.19 15.23 -2.10
C VAL A 95 10.59 15.57 -1.57
N ASP A 96 10.67 16.28 -0.45
CA ASP A 96 11.93 16.47 0.28
C ASP A 96 12.12 15.34 1.30
N LEU A 97 12.87 14.31 0.89
CA LEU A 97 13.16 13.16 1.74
C LEU A 97 14.03 13.52 2.96
N GLY A 98 14.88 14.55 2.84
CA GLY A 98 15.77 14.99 3.92
C GLY A 98 15.00 15.65 5.06
N ALA A 99 14.08 16.56 4.71
CA ALA A 99 13.17 17.17 5.66
C ALA A 99 12.31 16.11 6.36
N ARG A 100 11.68 15.23 5.60
CA ARG A 100 10.81 14.16 6.15
C ARG A 100 11.54 13.20 7.09
N ARG A 101 12.78 12.83 6.77
CA ARG A 101 13.62 12.00 7.65
C ARG A 101 13.92 12.74 8.96
N SER A 102 14.21 14.03 8.88
CA SER A 102 14.51 14.87 10.06
C SER A 102 13.29 14.97 10.97
N ASP A 103 12.10 15.19 10.40
CA ASP A 103 10.83 15.22 11.14
C ASP A 103 10.54 13.90 11.84
N TRP A 104 10.75 12.78 11.14
CA TRP A 104 10.58 11.43 11.73
C TRP A 104 11.55 11.19 12.89
N LEU A 105 12.83 11.52 12.72
CA LEU A 105 13.83 11.40 13.80
C LEU A 105 13.47 12.29 14.99
N ALA A 106 13.00 13.52 14.76
CA ALA A 106 12.57 14.41 15.82
C ALA A 106 11.35 13.86 16.58
N ALA A 107 10.40 13.24 15.89
CA ALA A 107 9.25 12.59 16.52
C ALA A 107 9.65 11.31 17.29
N ALA A 108 10.57 10.51 16.76
CA ALA A 108 11.02 9.26 17.37
C ALA A 108 11.80 9.49 18.68
N HIS A 109 12.56 10.58 18.79
CA HIS A 109 13.34 10.93 19.99
C HIS A 109 12.54 11.69 21.06
N ARG A 110 11.27 12.02 20.82
CA ARG A 110 10.37 12.63 21.84
C ARG A 110 9.70 11.59 22.75
N LYS A 111 10.19 10.35 22.76
CA LYS A 111 9.72 9.25 23.60
C LYS A 111 10.59 9.10 24.84
#